data_AF-A0A7Y0SKW7-F1
#
_entry.id   AF-A0A7Y0SKW7-F1
#
_cell.length_a   1.000
_cell.length_b   1.000
_cell.length_c   1.000
_cell.angle_alpha   90.00
_cell.angle_beta   90.00
_cell.angle_gamma   90.00
#
_symmetry.space_group_name_H-M   'P 1'
#
loop_
_entity.id
_entity.type
_entity.pdbx_description
1 polymer ?
#
loop_
_entity_poly.entity_id
_entity_poly.type
_entity_poly.pdbx_seq_one_letter_code
_entity_poly.pdbx_strand_id
1 'polypeptide(L)'
;RIADGFVHHVRQTKQKAKDYAQEAVFKDWQKAAKNVSKAAEVLHLFIDDSIDLQLPFATVRQQALSLLTKRDLESVCLFLNEQRRSVDEAMWQYCDEKESLRKGLLRELFLCLRFEGCDGTQHLAAALAKTQNELNGQDAQL
;
A
#
# COMPACT_ATOMS: atom_id res chain seq x y z
N ARG A 1 -20.08 11.50 23.20
CA ARG A 1 -19.55 10.19 23.68
C ARG A 1 -19.29 9.22 22.52
N ILE A 2 -20.29 8.78 21.75
CA ILE A 2 -20.07 7.87 20.59
C ILE A 2 -19.35 8.60 19.43
N ALA A 3 -19.77 9.83 19.10
CA ALA A 3 -19.13 10.64 18.06
C ALA A 3 -17.64 10.90 18.35
N ASP A 4 -17.31 11.24 19.60
CA ASP A 4 -15.92 11.47 20.03
C ASP A 4 -15.08 10.19 19.92
N GLY A 5 -15.67 9.04 20.29
CA GLY A 5 -15.04 7.71 20.13
C GLY A 5 -14.79 7.36 18.65
N PHE A 6 -15.76 7.62 17.77
CA PHE A 6 -15.60 7.43 16.33
C PHE A 6 -14.47 8.31 15.77
N VAL A 7 -14.48 9.61 16.09
CA VAL A 7 -13.41 10.54 15.68
C VAL A 7 -12.04 10.08 16.19
N HIS A 8 -11.97 9.63 17.45
CA HIS A 8 -10.74 9.09 18.02
C HIS A 8 -10.23 7.86 17.25
N HIS A 9 -11.09 6.88 16.98
CA HIS A 9 -10.70 5.66 16.25
C HIS A 9 -10.32 5.93 14.79
N VAL A 10 -11.01 6.85 14.10
CA VAL A 10 -10.63 7.26 12.73
C VAL A 10 -9.25 7.92 12.74
N ARG A 11 -9.00 8.85 13.67
CA ARG A 11 -7.69 9.51 13.80
C ARG A 11 -6.59 8.52 14.14
N GLN A 12 -6.84 7.62 15.09
CA GLN A 12 -5.88 6.61 15.50
C GLN A 12 -5.56 5.64 14.35
N THR A 13 -6.58 5.19 13.61
CA THR A 13 -6.40 4.30 12.45
C THR A 13 -5.58 4.99 11.36
N LYS A 14 -5.90 6.25 11.04
CA LYS A 14 -5.15 7.05 10.09
C LYS A 14 -3.69 7.21 10.50
N GLN A 15 -3.42 7.47 11.78
CA GLN A 15 -2.06 7.59 12.29
C GLN A 15 -1.30 6.27 12.18
N LYS A 16 -1.89 5.15 12.61
CA LYS A 16 -1.28 3.82 12.50
C LYS A 16 -0.99 3.43 11.04
N ALA A 17 -1.91 3.74 10.12
CA ALA A 17 -1.71 3.50 8.69
C ALA A 17 -0.54 4.31 8.16
N LYS A 18 -0.42 5.58 8.57
CA LYS A 18 0.70 6.46 8.19
C LYS A 18 2.03 5.93 8.74
N ASP A 19 2.08 5.58 10.02
CA ASP A 19 3.29 5.07 10.68
C ASP A 19 3.75 3.77 10.00
N TYR A 20 2.82 2.85 9.75
CA TYR A 20 3.07 1.63 8.97
C TYR A 20 3.61 1.94 7.58
N ALA A 21 2.98 2.84 6.84
CA ALA A 21 3.37 3.16 5.47
C ALA A 21 4.77 3.79 5.41
N GLN A 22 5.08 4.70 6.35
CA GLN A 22 6.41 5.29 6.47
C GLN A 22 7.47 4.22 6.79
N GLU A 23 7.18 3.32 7.72
CA GLU A 23 8.07 2.22 8.06
C GLU A 23 8.26 1.24 6.91
N ALA A 24 7.17 0.88 6.21
CA ALA A 24 7.19 -0.03 5.07
C ALA A 24 8.01 0.53 3.91
N VAL A 25 7.76 1.79 3.52
CA VAL A 25 8.52 2.48 2.46
C VAL A 25 10.00 2.61 2.85
N PHE A 26 10.29 2.93 4.12
CA PHE A 26 11.66 3.01 4.61
C PHE A 26 12.39 1.66 4.59
N LYS A 27 11.73 0.59 5.04
CA LYS A 27 12.27 -0.78 5.01
C LYS A 27 12.52 -1.26 3.58
N ASP A 28 11.58 -1.01 2.68
CA ASP A 28 11.75 -1.32 1.26
C ASP A 28 12.94 -0.56 0.66
N TRP A 29 13.09 0.73 1.00
CA TRP A 29 14.21 1.55 0.58
C TRP A 29 15.56 1.00 1.08
N GLN A 30 15.66 0.65 2.36
CA GLN A 30 16.86 0.05 2.92
C GLN A 30 17.18 -1.31 2.30
N LYS A 31 16.16 -2.13 2.04
CA LYS A 31 16.33 -3.44 1.41
C LYS A 31 16.86 -3.29 -0.02
N ALA A 32 16.31 -2.34 -0.78
CA ALA A 32 16.79 -2.03 -2.12
C ALA A 32 18.25 -1.56 -2.09
N ALA A 33 18.61 -0.65 -1.18
CA ALA A 33 20.00 -0.20 -1.00
C ALA A 33 20.98 -1.37 -0.74
N LYS A 34 20.59 -2.34 0.10
CA LYS A 34 21.40 -3.54 0.39
C LYS A 34 21.54 -4.49 -0.81
N ASN A 35 20.63 -4.42 -1.77
CA ASN A 35 20.62 -5.28 -2.95
C ASN A 35 21.32 -4.63 -4.17
N VAL A 36 21.84 -3.41 -4.05
CA VAL A 36 22.54 -2.71 -5.15
C VAL A 36 23.75 -3.52 -5.66
N SER A 37 24.51 -4.17 -4.78
CA SER A 37 25.64 -5.02 -5.20
C SER A 37 25.18 -6.21 -6.05
N LYS A 38 24.10 -6.88 -5.66
CA LYS A 38 23.51 -7.97 -6.44
C LYS A 38 22.94 -7.49 -7.77
N ALA A 39 22.37 -6.29 -7.81
CA ALA A 39 21.93 -5.69 -9.08
C ALA A 39 23.13 -5.36 -9.99
N ALA A 40 24.27 -4.97 -9.44
CA ALA A 40 25.50 -4.81 -10.21
C ALA A 40 25.98 -6.15 -10.80
N GLU A 41 25.88 -7.26 -10.06
CA GLU A 41 26.16 -8.60 -10.59
C GLU A 41 25.18 -8.99 -11.72
N VAL A 42 23.89 -8.64 -11.59
CA VAL A 42 22.91 -8.83 -12.66
C VAL A 42 23.29 -8.03 -13.93
N LEU A 43 23.75 -6.79 -13.78
CA LEU A 43 24.20 -5.97 -14.90
C LEU A 43 25.51 -6.50 -15.51
N HIS A 44 26.38 -7.10 -14.69
CA HIS A 44 27.63 -7.70 -15.16
C HIS A 44 27.40 -8.82 -16.18
N LEU A 45 26.29 -9.56 -16.08
CA LEU A 45 25.93 -10.59 -17.07
C LEU A 45 25.79 -10.05 -18.51
N PHE A 46 25.62 -8.75 -18.70
CA PHE A 46 25.51 -8.14 -20.02
C PHE A 46 26.84 -7.67 -20.62
N ILE A 47 27.90 -7.62 -19.81
CA ILE A 47 29.25 -7.18 -20.22
C ILE A 47 30.31 -8.26 -19.98
N ASP A 48 29.89 -9.46 -19.60
CA ASP A 48 30.76 -10.61 -19.40
C ASP A 48 31.07 -11.27 -20.75
N ASP A 49 32.27 -11.00 -21.27
CA ASP A 49 32.75 -11.53 -22.55
C ASP A 49 32.86 -13.07 -22.58
N SER A 50 32.76 -13.76 -21.43
CA SER A 50 32.73 -15.22 -21.37
C SER A 50 31.37 -15.82 -21.72
N ILE A 51 30.31 -15.01 -21.74
CA ILE A 51 28.96 -15.44 -22.12
C ILE A 51 28.83 -15.45 -23.64
N ASP A 52 28.51 -16.61 -24.20
CA ASP A 52 28.28 -16.78 -25.64
C ASP A 52 27.11 -15.90 -26.12
N LEU A 53 27.35 -15.10 -27.17
CA LEU A 53 26.35 -14.24 -27.81
C LEU A 53 25.18 -15.04 -28.44
N GLN A 54 25.37 -16.32 -28.73
CA GLN A 54 24.31 -17.20 -29.23
C GLN A 54 23.48 -17.82 -28.09
N LEU A 55 23.85 -17.59 -26.83
CA LEU A 55 23.10 -18.09 -25.68
C LEU A 55 21.70 -17.47 -25.67
N PRO A 56 20.63 -18.27 -25.53
CA PRO A 56 19.28 -17.73 -25.42
C PRO A 56 19.16 -16.79 -24.22
N PHE A 57 18.57 -15.61 -24.45
CA PHE A 57 18.33 -14.62 -23.39
C PHE A 57 17.59 -15.20 -22.18
N ALA A 58 16.70 -16.18 -22.39
CA ALA A 58 15.99 -16.86 -21.30
C ALA A 58 16.95 -17.47 -20.25
N THR A 59 18.10 -17.99 -20.69
CA THR A 59 19.13 -18.56 -19.81
C THR A 59 19.81 -17.47 -18.98
N VAL A 60 20.24 -16.38 -19.63
CA VAL A 60 20.84 -15.21 -18.94
C VAL A 60 19.85 -14.60 -17.95
N ARG A 61 18.57 -14.50 -18.33
CA ARG A 61 17.50 -14.03 -17.44
C ARG A 61 17.30 -14.95 -16.24
N GLN A 62 17.39 -16.27 -16.40
CA GLN A 62 17.31 -17.21 -15.27
C GLN A 62 18.50 -17.05 -14.32
N GLN A 63 19.72 -16.83 -14.84
CA GLN A 63 20.89 -16.52 -14.02
C GLN A 63 20.73 -15.19 -13.28
N ALA A 64 20.23 -14.14 -13.93
CA ALA A 64 19.93 -12.88 -13.27
C ALA A 64 18.92 -13.06 -12.12
N LEU A 65 17.86 -13.84 -12.35
CA LEU A 65 16.81 -14.07 -11.35
C LEU A 65 17.22 -15.03 -10.22
N SER A 66 18.32 -15.79 -10.37
CA SER A 66 18.91 -16.56 -9.26
C SER A 66 19.76 -15.68 -8.34
N LEU A 67 20.38 -14.62 -8.87
CA LEU A 67 21.12 -13.62 -8.09
C LEU A 67 20.17 -12.69 -7.32
N LEU A 68 19.12 -12.22 -7.99
CA LEU A 68 18.16 -11.28 -7.42
C LEU A 68 16.74 -11.57 -7.92
N THR A 69 15.79 -11.74 -7.00
CA THR A 69 14.40 -12.02 -7.36
C THR A 69 13.81 -10.88 -8.19
N LYS A 70 12.80 -11.16 -9.04
CA LYS A 70 12.13 -10.15 -9.86
C LYS A 70 11.65 -8.94 -9.03
N ARG A 71 11.01 -9.21 -7.87
CA ARG A 71 10.51 -8.17 -6.96
C ARG A 71 11.63 -7.31 -6.37
N ASP A 72 12.73 -7.93 -5.99
CA ASP A 72 13.87 -7.20 -5.43
C ASP A 72 14.59 -6.40 -6.50
N LEU A 73 14.72 -6.93 -7.73
CA LEU A 73 15.28 -6.22 -8.88
C LEU A 73 14.42 -5.00 -9.23
N GLU A 74 13.10 -5.13 -9.30
CA GLU A 74 12.17 -3.99 -9.47
C GLU A 74 12.36 -2.93 -8.37
N SER A 75 12.55 -3.37 -7.12
CA SER A 75 12.77 -2.46 -5.98
C SER A 75 14.10 -1.71 -6.09
N VAL A 76 15.15 -2.37 -6.56
CA VAL A 76 16.44 -1.72 -6.83
C VAL A 76 16.34 -0.75 -8.01
N CYS A 77 15.64 -1.11 -9.09
CA CYS A 77 15.39 -0.19 -10.20
C CYS A 77 14.68 1.10 -9.73
N LEU A 78 13.65 0.97 -8.90
CA LEU A 78 12.97 2.12 -8.29
C LEU A 78 13.92 2.94 -7.41
N PHE A 79 14.73 2.28 -6.58
CA PHE A 79 15.72 2.94 -5.73
C PHE A 79 16.76 3.74 -6.53
N LEU A 80 17.32 3.14 -7.59
CA LEU A 80 18.32 3.78 -8.45
C LEU A 80 17.74 4.97 -9.22
N ASN A 81 16.44 4.95 -9.52
CA ASN A 81 15.73 6.05 -10.16
C ASN A 81 15.21 7.10 -9.16
N GLU A 82 15.58 7.00 -7.88
CA GLU A 82 15.09 7.86 -6.79
C GLU A 82 13.55 7.83 -6.62
N GLN A 83 12.88 6.81 -7.16
CA GLN A 83 11.43 6.65 -7.12
C GLN A 83 11.02 5.88 -5.87
N ARG A 84 10.64 6.63 -4.83
CA ARG A 84 10.03 6.01 -3.64
C ARG A 84 8.65 5.47 -3.95
N ARG A 85 8.33 4.29 -3.40
CA ARG A 85 6.97 3.75 -3.43
C ARG A 85 6.00 4.71 -2.73
N SER A 86 4.77 4.75 -3.21
CA SER A 86 3.73 5.64 -2.70
C SER A 86 3.39 5.31 -1.25
N VAL A 87 3.53 6.30 -0.37
CA VAL A 87 3.08 6.20 1.03
C VAL A 87 1.56 6.02 1.06
N ASP A 88 0.81 6.67 0.17
CA ASP A 88 -0.64 6.57 0.11
C ASP A 88 -1.09 5.15 -0.24
N GLU A 89 -0.41 4.48 -1.17
CA GLU A 89 -0.71 3.10 -1.53
C GLU A 89 -0.45 2.14 -0.36
N ALA A 90 0.66 2.31 0.35
CA ALA A 90 0.97 1.54 1.55
C ALA A 90 -0.03 1.81 2.70
N MET A 91 -0.54 3.05 2.82
CA MET A 91 -1.61 3.37 3.76
C MET A 91 -2.91 2.63 3.42
N TRP A 92 -3.28 2.53 2.13
CA TRP A 92 -4.45 1.78 1.70
C TRP A 92 -4.31 0.28 1.97
N GLN A 93 -3.14 -0.31 1.70
CA GLN A 93 -2.86 -1.72 2.02
C GLN A 93 -3.07 -2.02 3.51
N TYR A 94 -2.58 -1.14 4.40
CA TYR A 94 -2.81 -1.29 5.83
C TYR A 94 -4.30 -1.32 6.18
N CYS A 95 -5.09 -0.42 5.60
CA CYS A 95 -6.53 -0.36 5.84
C CYS A 95 -7.26 -1.61 5.31
N ASP A 96 -6.79 -2.18 4.20
CA ASP A 96 -7.35 -3.41 3.63
C ASP A 96 -7.12 -4.64 4.49
N GLU A 97 -5.93 -4.77 5.08
CA GLU A 97 -5.57 -5.88 5.98
C GLU A 97 -6.31 -5.82 7.33
N LYS A 98 -6.87 -4.66 7.71
CA LYS A 98 -7.56 -4.45 8.99
C LYS A 98 -9.08 -4.53 8.85
N GLU A 99 -9.55 -5.64 8.29
CA GLU A 99 -10.98 -5.87 8.06
C GLU A 99 -11.82 -5.74 9.33
N SER A 100 -11.40 -6.35 10.44
CA SER A 100 -12.13 -6.29 11.72
C SER A 100 -12.26 -4.87 12.28
N LEU A 101 -11.23 -4.03 12.09
CA LEU A 101 -11.26 -2.63 12.49
C LEU A 101 -12.18 -1.82 11.57
N ARG A 102 -12.10 -2.05 10.26
CA ARG A 102 -12.87 -1.33 9.24
C ARG A 102 -14.36 -1.68 9.28
N LYS A 103 -14.69 -2.97 9.22
CA LYS A 103 -16.06 -3.48 9.20
C LYS A 103 -16.64 -3.59 10.61
N GLY A 104 -15.90 -4.18 11.55
CA GLY A 104 -16.43 -4.50 12.89
C GLY A 104 -16.43 -3.35 13.90
N LEU A 105 -15.74 -2.24 13.65
CA LEU A 105 -15.71 -1.09 14.55
C LEU A 105 -16.07 0.22 13.85
N LEU A 106 -15.30 0.62 12.83
CA LEU A 106 -15.48 1.93 12.20
C LEU A 106 -16.81 2.03 11.45
N ARG A 107 -17.19 1.00 10.68
CA ARG A 107 -18.48 0.97 9.98
C ARG A 107 -19.65 0.96 10.97
N GLU A 108 -19.62 0.10 11.98
CA GLU A 108 -20.67 0.04 13.01
C GLU A 108 -20.86 1.39 13.71
N LEU A 109 -19.76 2.01 14.15
CA LEU A 109 -19.82 3.34 14.76
C LEU A 109 -20.34 4.40 13.78
N PHE A 110 -19.94 4.34 12.52
CA PHE A 110 -20.41 5.25 11.48
C PHE A 110 -21.93 5.12 11.24
N LEU A 111 -22.46 3.91 11.21
CA LEU A 111 -23.90 3.64 11.02
C LEU A 111 -24.75 4.10 12.21
N CYS A 112 -24.21 4.05 13.43
CA CYS A 112 -24.90 4.53 14.63
C CYS A 112 -24.94 6.06 14.77
N LEU A 113 -24.23 6.80 13.92
CA LEU A 113 -24.16 8.26 13.99
C LEU A 113 -25.17 8.92 13.05
N ARG A 114 -25.79 10.00 13.52
CA ARG A 114 -26.57 10.90 12.69
C ARG A 114 -25.71 12.10 12.31
N PHE A 115 -25.49 12.28 11.01
CA PHE A 115 -24.73 13.41 10.46
C PHE A 115 -25.68 14.51 10.03
N GLU A 116 -25.48 15.71 10.56
CA GLU A 116 -26.24 16.90 10.22
C GLU A 116 -25.31 17.94 9.59
N GLY A 117 -25.74 18.53 8.47
CA GLY A 117 -25.02 19.60 7.79
C GLY A 117 -25.57 20.95 8.21
N CYS A 118 -24.67 21.92 8.38
CA CYS A 118 -25.01 23.34 8.48
C CYS A 118 -24.73 24.04 7.14
N ASP A 119 -24.94 25.36 7.08
CA ASP A 119 -24.63 26.16 5.89
C ASP A 119 -23.17 25.93 5.45
N GLY A 120 -23.01 25.49 4.19
CA GLY A 120 -21.73 25.11 3.60
C GLY A 120 -21.34 23.62 3.71
N THR A 121 -22.02 22.82 4.53
CA THR A 121 -21.72 21.36 4.69
C THR A 121 -22.89 20.43 4.39
N GLN A 122 -24.04 20.96 3.93
CA GLN A 122 -25.23 20.18 3.58
C GLN A 122 -24.95 19.07 2.55
N HIS A 123 -24.14 19.36 1.51
CA HIS A 123 -23.77 18.36 0.51
C HIS A 123 -22.95 17.21 1.10
N LEU A 124 -22.08 17.49 2.07
CA LEU A 124 -21.31 16.45 2.76
C LEU A 124 -22.22 15.58 3.62
N ALA A 125 -23.14 16.18 4.38
CA ALA A 125 -24.10 15.42 5.17
C ALA A 125 -24.98 14.51 4.30
N ALA A 126 -25.44 15.02 3.14
CA ALA A 126 -26.19 14.23 2.17
C ALA A 126 -25.37 13.06 1.59
N ALA A 127 -24.09 13.29 1.27
CA ALA A 127 -23.19 12.24 0.80
C ALA A 127 -22.98 11.16 1.86
N LEU A 128 -22.74 11.56 3.12
CA LEU A 128 -22.58 10.62 4.23
C LEU A 128 -23.85 9.78 4.47
N ALA A 129 -25.03 10.40 4.42
CA ALA A 129 -26.30 9.69 4.55
C ALA A 129 -26.52 8.69 3.40
N LYS A 130 -26.17 9.08 2.16
CA LYS A 130 -26.19 8.16 1.02
C LYS A 130 -25.27 6.96 1.24
N THR A 131 -24.04 7.19 1.68
CA THR A 131 -23.08 6.12 1.99
C THR A 131 -23.56 5.22 3.13
N GLN A 132 -24.19 5.76 4.19
CA GLN A 132 -24.80 4.94 5.25
C GLN A 132 -25.87 4.01 4.68
N ASN A 133 -26.72 4.49 3.77
CA ASN A 133 -27.75 3.66 3.12
C ASN A 133 -27.15 2.57 2.23
N GLU A 134 -26.09 2.88 1.48
CA GLU A 134 -25.38 1.89 0.65
C GLU A 134 -24.74 0.79 1.51
N LEU A 135 -24.11 1.16 2.63
CA LEU A 135 -23.50 0.21 3.56
C LEU A 135 -24.54 -0.67 4.25
N ASN A 136 -25.67 -0.11 4.68
CA ASN A 136 -26.79 -0.88 5.25
C ASN A 136 -27.45 -1.80 4.21
N GLY A 137 -27.53 -1.39 2.94
CA GLY A 137 -28.11 -2.19 1.86
C GLY A 137 -27.25 -3.38 1.43
N GLN A 138 -25.93 -3.31 1.65
CA GLN A 138 -24.99 -4.41 1.35
C GLN A 138 -25.11 -5.58 2.33
N ASP A 139 -25.52 -5.33 3.58
CA ASP A 139 -25.72 -6.39 4.58
C ASP A 139 -27.07 -7.14 4.41
N ALA A 140 -27.95 -6.69 3.51
CA ALA A 140 -29.23 -7.35 3.18
C ALA A 140 -29.14 -8.41 2.06
N GLN A 141 -27.94 -8.66 1.53
CA GLN A 141 -27.68 -9.57 0.39
C GLN A 141 -26.74 -10.73 0.74
N LEU A 142 -26.46 -10.96 2.02
CA LEU A 142 -25.80 -12.15 2.57
C LEU A 142 -26.79 -12.94 3.43
#